data_AF-A1JRP6-F1
#
_entry.id   AF-A1JRP6-F1
#
_cell.length_a   1.000
_cell.length_b   1.000
_cell.length_c   1.000
_cell.angle_alpha   90.00
_cell.angle_beta   90.00
_cell.angle_gamma   90.00
#
_symmetry.space_group_name_H-M   'P 1'
#
loop_
_entity.id
_entity.type
_entity.pdbx_description
1 polymer ?
#
loop_
_entity_poly.entity_id
_entity_poly.type
_entity_poly.pdbx_seq_one_letter_code
_entity_poly.pdbx_strand_id
1 'polypeptide(L)'
;MNLKNNTDSSTGLIQNGYIATAEFLGFEKKVGALAYNFMSIGLSGYGMARMVLKPDAWRLFRHIPTDYVRNIKTMGYGSLAIEGTGNALSVKAINDSK
;
A
#
# COMPACT_ATOMS: atom_id res chain seq x y z
N MET A 1 -4.85 -25.60 -6.84
CA MET A 1 -4.08 -24.36 -6.60
C MET A 1 -2.61 -24.78 -6.57
N ASN A 2 -1.80 -24.36 -7.56
CA ASN A 2 -0.46 -24.90 -7.81
C ASN A 2 0.63 -24.10 -7.09
N LEU A 3 1.44 -24.78 -6.28
CA LEU A 3 2.48 -24.22 -5.39
C LEU A 3 3.92 -24.40 -5.94
N LYS A 4 4.11 -24.40 -7.27
CA LYS A 4 5.44 -24.71 -7.85
C LYS A 4 5.98 -23.72 -8.88
N ASN A 5 5.20 -22.68 -9.20
CA ASN A 5 5.70 -21.54 -9.96
C ASN A 5 5.39 -20.27 -9.16
N ASN A 6 6.46 -19.62 -8.68
CA ASN A 6 6.44 -18.28 -8.11
C ASN A 6 6.19 -17.24 -9.22
N THR A 7 5.04 -17.37 -9.88
CA THR A 7 4.40 -16.29 -10.62
C THR A 7 3.06 -16.15 -9.95
N ASP A 8 3.04 -15.26 -8.97
CA ASP A 8 1.86 -14.74 -8.33
C ASP A 8 1.00 -14.03 -9.41
N SER A 9 0.34 -14.84 -10.26
CA SER A 9 -0.66 -14.38 -11.23
C SER A 9 -1.96 -14.08 -10.50
N SER A 10 -1.84 -13.27 -9.45
CA SER A 10 -2.86 -12.33 -9.03
C SER A 10 -2.49 -10.96 -9.63
N THR A 11 -2.16 -10.91 -10.92
CA THR A 11 -1.90 -9.67 -11.65
C THR A 11 -3.19 -8.87 -11.69
N GLY A 12 -3.40 -8.05 -10.66
CA GLY A 12 -4.57 -7.20 -10.54
C GLY A 12 -4.66 -6.26 -11.74
N LEU A 13 -5.89 -5.88 -12.12
CA LEU A 13 -6.14 -4.97 -13.26
C LEU A 13 -5.23 -3.73 -13.26
N ILE A 14 -4.97 -3.17 -12.07
CA ILE A 14 -4.09 -2.00 -11.90
C ILE A 14 -2.63 -2.32 -12.25
N GLN A 15 -2.09 -3.44 -11.77
CA GLN A 15 -0.71 -3.85 -12.07
C GLN A 15 -0.54 -4.13 -13.57
N ASN A 16 -1.52 -4.79 -14.19
CA ASN A 16 -1.52 -5.00 -15.64
C ASN A 16 -1.56 -3.68 -16.41
N GLY A 17 -2.27 -2.67 -15.91
CA GLY A 17 -2.23 -1.31 -16.46
C GLY A 17 -0.83 -0.71 -16.44
N TYR A 18 -0.12 -0.81 -15.31
CA TYR A 18 1.28 -0.35 -15.19
C TYR A 18 2.25 -1.12 -16.09
N ILE A 19 2.03 -2.42 -16.28
CA ILE A 19 2.83 -3.25 -17.18
C ILE A 19 2.56 -2.85 -18.63
N ALA A 20 1.29 -2.71 -19.02
CA ALA A 20 0.90 -2.32 -20.37
C ALA A 20 1.40 -0.92 -20.75
N THR A 21 1.39 0.05 -19.81
CA THR A 21 1.95 1.38 -20.06
C THR A 21 3.46 1.35 -20.17
N ALA A 22 4.15 0.55 -19.34
CA ALA A 22 5.59 0.36 -19.47
C ALA A 22 5.96 -0.24 -20.84
N GLU A 23 5.24 -1.28 -21.28
CA GLU A 23 5.44 -1.89 -22.60
C GLU A 23 5.14 -0.93 -23.75
N PHE A 24 4.06 -0.14 -23.65
CA PHE A 24 3.72 0.88 -24.64
C PHE A 24 4.82 1.94 -24.79
N LEU A 25 5.51 2.26 -23.69
CA LEU A 25 6.63 3.18 -23.67
C LEU A 25 7.97 2.52 -24.06
N GLY A 26 7.97 1.23 -24.41
CA GLY A 26 9.16 0.48 -24.82
C GLY A 26 10.01 -0.06 -23.66
N PHE A 27 9.53 0.02 -22.42
CA PHE A 27 10.18 -0.56 -21.26
C PHE A 27 9.77 -2.03 -21.07
N GLU A 28 10.60 -2.78 -20.33
CA GLU A 28 10.29 -4.16 -19.97
C GLU A 28 9.11 -4.24 -18.99
N LYS A 29 8.35 -5.35 -19.05
CA LYS A 29 7.27 -5.68 -18.09
C LYS A 29 7.71 -5.54 -16.63
N LYS A 30 8.97 -5.88 -16.34
CA LYS A 30 9.58 -5.77 -15.01
C LYS A 30 9.57 -4.33 -14.49
N VAL A 31 9.75 -3.34 -15.36
CA VAL A 31 9.71 -1.92 -15.01
C VAL A 31 8.29 -1.51 -14.58
N GLY A 32 7.27 -1.95 -15.31
CA GLY A 32 5.87 -1.72 -14.95
C GLY A 32 5.50 -2.37 -13.61
N ALA A 33 5.93 -3.61 -13.39
CA ALA A 33 5.74 -4.30 -12.12
C ALA A 33 6.47 -3.59 -10.96
N LEU A 34 7.70 -3.12 -11.18
CA LEU A 34 8.47 -2.38 -10.18
C LEU A 34 7.78 -1.05 -9.83
N ALA A 35 7.32 -0.30 -10.83
CA ALA A 35 6.61 0.96 -10.64
C ALA A 35 5.32 0.77 -9.82
N TYR A 36 4.54 -0.28 -10.11
CA TYR A 36 3.36 -0.62 -9.32
C TYR A 36 3.71 -0.90 -7.85
N ASN A 37 4.73 -1.70 -7.59
CA ASN A 37 5.17 -2.02 -6.23
C ASN A 37 5.70 -0.78 -5.47
N PHE A 38 6.45 0.09 -6.15
CA PHE A 38 6.92 1.33 -5.53
C PHE A 38 5.74 2.25 -5.18
N MET A 39 4.79 2.38 -6.10
CA MET A 39 3.59 3.19 -5.89
C MET A 39 2.72 2.64 -4.75
N SER A 40 2.52 1.32 -4.66
CA SER A 40 1.70 0.70 -3.62
C SER A 40 2.30 0.92 -2.22
N ILE A 41 3.61 0.76 -2.08
CA ILE A 41 4.33 1.02 -0.82
C ILE A 41 4.23 2.50 -0.45
N GLY A 42 4.48 3.40 -1.41
CA GLY A 42 4.36 4.84 -1.19
C GLY A 42 2.96 5.26 -0.74
N LEU A 43 1.93 4.68 -1.37
CA LEU A 43 0.53 4.97 -1.05
C LEU A 43 0.12 4.42 0.33
N SER A 44 0.57 3.22 0.70
CA SER A 44 0.37 2.69 2.07
C SER A 44 1.07 3.57 3.10
N GLY A 45 2.34 3.91 2.90
CA GLY A 45 3.08 4.81 3.79
C GLY A 45 2.42 6.18 3.94
N TYR A 46 1.93 6.75 2.83
CA TYR A 46 1.15 7.99 2.86
C TYR A 46 -0.17 7.82 3.64
N GLY A 47 -0.87 6.71 3.44
CA GLY A 47 -2.09 6.35 4.18
C GLY A 47 -1.87 6.30 5.70
N MET A 48 -0.71 5.84 6.16
CA MET A 48 -0.35 5.86 7.58
C MET A 48 0.05 7.26 8.07
N ALA A 49 0.75 8.03 7.24
CA ALA A 49 1.31 9.34 7.60
C ALA A 49 0.31 10.50 7.51
N ARG A 50 -0.74 10.38 6.68
CA ARG A 50 -1.73 11.45 6.48
C ARG A 50 -2.40 11.86 7.79
N MET A 51 -2.84 13.11 7.83
CA MET A 51 -3.67 13.62 8.90
C MET A 51 -5.12 13.17 8.69
N VAL A 52 -5.75 12.69 9.75
CA VAL A 52 -7.16 12.31 9.79
C VAL A 52 -7.80 12.98 11.00
N LEU A 53 -9.11 13.19 10.90
CA LEU A 53 -9.88 13.75 12.00
C LEU A 53 -9.89 12.75 13.17
N LYS A 54 -9.61 13.22 14.38
CA LYS A 54 -9.69 12.38 15.58
C LYS A 54 -11.13 11.83 15.72
N PRO A 55 -11.31 10.52 15.96
CA PRO A 55 -12.65 9.90 16.04
C PRO A 55 -13.58 10.55 17.08
N ASP A 56 -13.02 11.04 18.18
CA ASP A 56 -13.76 11.70 19.28
C ASP A 56 -13.78 13.24 19.18
N ALA A 57 -13.41 13.83 18.03
CA ALA A 57 -13.46 15.28 17.86
C ALA A 57 -14.90 15.75 17.65
N TRP A 58 -15.42 16.53 18.60
CA TRP A 58 -16.74 17.16 18.51
C TRP A 58 -16.69 18.49 17.78
N ARG A 59 -17.67 18.74 16.91
CA ARG A 59 -17.73 19.96 16.09
C ARG A 59 -18.72 20.96 16.70
N LEU A 60 -18.24 22.05 17.27
CA LEU A 60 -19.13 23.13 17.74
C LEU A 60 -19.59 24.03 16.57
N PHE A 61 -18.70 24.30 15.60
CA PHE A 61 -19.03 25.01 14.34
C PHE A 61 -18.17 24.57 13.14
N ARG A 62 -16.85 24.38 13.33
CA ARG A 62 -15.89 23.88 12.32
C ARG A 62 -14.73 23.14 12.99
N HIS A 63 -14.13 22.16 12.30
CA HIS A 63 -12.94 21.45 12.80
C HIS A 63 -11.74 22.37 12.85
N ILE A 64 -10.97 22.31 13.93
CA ILE A 64 -9.74 23.08 14.08
C ILE A 64 -8.51 22.23 13.75
N PRO A 65 -7.37 22.82 13.34
CA PRO A 65 -6.17 22.07 12.99
C PRO A 65 -5.68 21.11 14.10
N THR A 66 -6.00 21.42 15.37
CA THR A 66 -5.66 20.58 16.53
C THR A 66 -6.52 19.32 16.65
N ASP A 67 -7.64 19.24 15.94
CA ASP A 67 -8.52 18.06 15.91
C ASP A 67 -7.99 16.98 14.96
N TYR A 68 -6.96 17.30 14.18
CA TYR A 68 -6.31 16.37 13.27
C TYR A 68 -5.13 15.68 13.93
N VAL A 69 -5.09 14.36 13.79
CA VAL A 69 -4.01 13.50 14.28
C VAL A 69 -3.45 12.69 13.12
N ARG A 70 -2.21 12.21 13.24
CA ARG A 70 -1.67 11.26 12.25
C ARG A 70 -2.50 9.98 12.26
N ASN A 71 -2.80 9.44 11.07
CA ASN A 71 -3.64 8.26 10.92
C ASN A 71 -3.11 7.02 11.67
N ILE A 72 -1.79 6.89 11.78
CA ILE A 72 -1.17 5.85 12.61
C ILE A 72 -1.61 5.85 14.07
N LYS A 73 -2.02 7.01 14.63
CA LYS A 73 -2.52 7.12 16.01
C LYS A 73 -4.00 6.77 16.14
N THR A 74 -4.76 6.82 15.04
CA THR A 74 -6.19 6.47 14.99
C THR A 74 -6.42 5.04 14.54
N MET A 75 -5.46 4.45 13.82
CA MET A 75 -5.42 3.01 13.57
C MET A 75 -5.19 2.29 14.90
N GLY A 76 -6.19 1.54 15.37
CA GLY A 76 -6.05 0.74 16.59
C GLY A 76 -4.93 -0.31 16.46
N TYR A 77 -4.44 -0.84 17.59
CA TYR A 77 -3.36 -1.85 17.62
C TYR A 77 -3.59 -3.02 16.67
N GLY A 78 -4.85 -3.43 16.44
CA GLY A 78 -5.21 -4.47 15.47
C GLY A 78 -4.94 -4.09 14.00
N SER A 79 -5.21 -2.84 13.60
CA SER A 79 -4.93 -2.37 12.23
C SER A 79 -3.43 -2.25 11.98
N LEU A 80 -2.68 -1.78 12.98
CA LEU A 80 -1.21 -1.76 12.96
C LEU A 80 -0.61 -3.18 12.90
N ALA A 81 -1.19 -4.14 13.61
CA ALA A 81 -0.77 -5.54 13.55
C ALA A 81 -1.10 -6.20 12.20
N ILE A 82 -2.24 -5.89 11.59
CA ILE A 82 -2.62 -6.39 10.26
C ILE A 82 -1.69 -5.79 9.19
N GLU A 83 -1.43 -4.49 9.22
CA GLU A 83 -0.51 -3.85 8.26
C GLU A 83 0.94 -4.28 8.51
N GLY A 84 1.33 -4.47 9.77
CA GLY A 84 2.64 -5.00 10.16
C GLY A 84 2.87 -6.44 9.69
N THR A 85 1.86 -7.32 9.82
CA THR A 85 1.94 -8.69 9.30
C THR A 85 1.91 -8.72 7.77
N GLY A 86 1.06 -7.92 7.13
CA GLY A 86 1.03 -7.76 5.67
C GLY A 86 2.35 -7.27 5.08
N ASN A 87 2.99 -6.29 5.73
CA ASN A 87 4.32 -5.79 5.35
C ASN A 87 5.41 -6.84 5.59
N ALA A 88 5.37 -7.58 6.70
CA ALA A 88 6.33 -8.65 6.97
C ALA A 88 6.25 -9.79 5.94
N LEU A 89 5.03 -10.14 5.51
CA LEU A 89 4.80 -11.13 4.46
C LEU A 89 5.30 -10.63 3.10
N SER A 90 5.07 -9.35 2.76
CA SER A 90 5.58 -8.75 1.52
C SER A 90 7.12 -8.70 1.50
N VAL A 91 7.77 -8.35 2.61
CA VAL A 91 9.25 -8.35 2.73
C VAL A 91 9.81 -9.76 2.57
N LYS A 92 9.14 -10.77 3.15
CA LYS A 92 9.54 -12.18 2.98
C LYS A 92 9.38 -12.65 1.55
N ALA A 93 8.28 -12.31 0.87
CA ALA A 93 8.06 -12.66 -0.53
C ALA A 93 9.12 -12.04 -1.46
N ILE A 94 9.53 -10.79 -1.19
CA ILE A 94 10.62 -10.12 -1.93
C ILE A 94 11.97 -10.83 -1.72
N ASN A 95 12.24 -11.32 -0.52
CA ASN A 95 13.48 -12.05 -0.22
C ASN A 95 13.48 -13.49 -0.74
N ASP A 96 12.32 -14.14 -0.80
CA ASP A 96 12.14 -15.49 -1.33
C ASP A 96 12.12 -15.53 -2.86
N SER A 97 11.81 -14.40 -3.50
CA SER A 97 11.90 -14.20 -4.96
C SER A 97 13.33 -13.95 -5.47
N LYS A 98 14.37 -14.20 -4.66
CA LYS A 98 15.77 -13.93 -5.00
C LYS A 98 16.57 -15.18 -5.27
#